data_AF-A0A9W8A1H2-F1
#
_entry.id   AF-A0A9W8A1H2-F1
#
_cell.length_a   1.000
_cell.length_b   1.000
_cell.length_c   1.000
_cell.angle_alpha   90.00
_cell.angle_beta   90.00
_cell.angle_gamma   90.00
#
_symmetry.space_group_name_H-M   'P 1'
#
loop_
_entity.id
_entity.type
_entity.pdbx_description
1 polymer ?
#
loop_
_entity_poly.entity_id
_entity_poly.type
_entity_poly.pdbx_seq_one_letter_code
_entity_poly.pdbx_strand_id
1 'polypeptide(L)'
;MDVEIKLHETFIDSNRIFKSEPYEVSETGWGEFEVIIKIYFPPFSGEKPISIYHMLKLYPPENLSKNWPKGKAIQNLFYEELIFSDPTEEFYEVLTNGSSTKDVKPEIPLKSTALVPFSIEAEADEAKSLEKAIATMKKKISEYREKMSNVDKQNSILKQEIATLESNLPSKK
;
A
#
# COMPACT_ATOMS: atom_id res chain seq x y z
N MET A 1 -27.24 3.12 1.40
CA MET A 1 -25.92 2.68 0.91
C MET A 1 -25.72 1.33 1.53
N ASP A 2 -25.42 0.33 0.71
CA ASP A 2 -25.26 -1.04 1.19
C ASP A 2 -23.81 -1.45 0.96
N VAL A 3 -23.23 -2.21 1.88
CA VAL A 3 -21.86 -2.72 1.79
C VAL A 3 -21.90 -4.23 1.80
N GLU A 4 -21.30 -4.86 0.81
CA GLU A 4 -21.11 -6.30 0.73
C GLU A 4 -19.64 -6.63 1.01
N ILE A 5 -19.38 -7.48 1.99
CA ILE A 5 -18.06 -7.99 2.33
C ILE A 5 -18.02 -9.46 1.94
N LYS A 6 -17.23 -9.78 0.92
CA LYS A 6 -17.03 -11.12 0.41
C LYS A 6 -15.72 -11.70 0.95
N LEU A 7 -15.87 -12.71 1.79
CA LEU A 7 -14.81 -13.53 2.37
C LEU A 7 -14.42 -14.68 1.43
N HIS A 8 -13.41 -15.44 1.85
CA HIS A 8 -13.03 -16.70 1.21
C HIS A 8 -14.19 -17.72 1.23
N GLU A 9 -14.29 -18.55 0.19
CA GLU A 9 -15.40 -19.51 -0.01
C GLU A 9 -15.53 -20.58 1.09
N THR A 10 -14.50 -20.77 1.90
CA THR A 10 -14.50 -21.71 3.04
C THR A 10 -15.35 -21.23 4.21
N PHE A 11 -15.72 -19.94 4.25
CA PHE A 11 -16.59 -19.40 5.29
C PHE A 11 -18.06 -19.68 4.98
N ILE A 12 -18.83 -20.03 6.01
CA ILE A 12 -20.28 -20.10 5.92
C ILE A 12 -20.81 -18.69 5.64
N ASP A 13 -21.69 -18.60 4.65
CA ASP A 13 -22.22 -17.32 4.15
C ASP A 13 -21.10 -16.34 3.81
N SER A 14 -20.19 -16.75 2.91
CA SER A 14 -19.00 -15.95 2.59
C SER A 14 -19.29 -14.56 2.02
N ASN A 15 -20.51 -14.28 1.54
CA ASN A 15 -20.95 -12.95 1.12
C ASN A 15 -21.86 -12.34 2.21
N ARG A 16 -21.39 -11.31 2.91
CA ARG A 16 -22.13 -10.63 3.99
C ARG A 16 -22.59 -9.26 3.52
N ILE A 17 -23.89 -8.97 3.57
CA ILE A 17 -24.47 -7.70 3.11
C ILE A 17 -24.96 -6.90 4.31
N PHE A 18 -24.53 -5.65 4.39
CA PHE A 18 -24.84 -4.68 5.43
C PHE A 18 -25.63 -3.51 4.83
N LYS A 19 -26.75 -3.14 5.48
CA LYS A 19 -27.61 -2.03 5.04
C LYS A 19 -27.48 -0.77 5.91
N SER A 20 -26.73 -0.87 6.99
CA SER A 20 -26.48 0.21 7.93
C SER A 20 -25.14 -0.03 8.63
N GLU A 21 -24.58 1.04 9.19
CA GLU A 21 -23.39 0.96 10.04
C GLU A 21 -23.63 0.14 11.32
N PRO A 22 -22.57 -0.45 11.91
CA PRO A 22 -21.20 -0.54 11.41
C PRO A 22 -21.03 -1.58 10.29
N TYR A 23 -20.21 -1.25 9.28
CA TYR A 23 -19.93 -2.13 8.14
C TYR A 23 -18.72 -3.04 8.42
N GLU A 24 -18.86 -3.99 9.34
CA GLU A 24 -17.75 -4.83 9.81
C GLU A 24 -18.10 -6.32 9.91
N VAL A 25 -17.10 -7.18 9.74
CA VAL A 25 -17.21 -8.63 9.93
C VAL A 25 -16.17 -9.08 10.94
N SER A 26 -16.61 -9.83 11.95
CA SER A 26 -15.74 -10.52 12.90
C SER A 26 -15.84 -12.02 12.68
N GLU A 27 -14.70 -12.65 12.38
CA GLU A 27 -14.59 -14.08 12.09
C GLU A 27 -13.29 -14.65 12.66
N THR A 28 -13.22 -15.98 12.76
CA THR A 28 -11.99 -16.69 13.13
C THR A 28 -11.45 -17.46 11.93
N GLY A 29 -10.13 -17.44 11.74
CA GLY A 29 -9.50 -18.07 10.58
C GLY A 29 -8.00 -18.27 10.78
N TRP A 30 -7.39 -18.98 9.84
CA TRP A 30 -5.98 -19.38 9.90
C TRP A 30 -5.16 -18.85 8.73
N GLY A 31 -5.81 -18.31 7.69
CA GLY A 31 -5.16 -17.88 6.46
C GLY A 31 -5.37 -16.39 6.19
N GLU A 32 -4.37 -15.79 5.56
CA GLU A 32 -4.50 -14.49 4.89
C GLU A 32 -5.12 -14.69 3.51
N PHE A 33 -6.06 -13.84 3.13
CA PHE A 33 -6.71 -13.89 1.83
C PHE A 33 -7.23 -12.50 1.45
N GLU A 34 -7.49 -12.32 0.16
CA GLU A 34 -8.10 -11.09 -0.34
C GLU A 34 -9.60 -11.08 -0.06
N VAL A 35 -10.04 -10.09 0.71
CA VAL A 35 -11.44 -9.77 0.97
C VAL A 35 -11.90 -8.79 -0.10
N ILE A 36 -13.05 -9.05 -0.72
CA ILE A 36 -13.64 -8.12 -1.70
C ILE A 36 -14.74 -7.33 -0.99
N ILE A 37 -14.58 -6.02 -0.91
CA ILE A 37 -15.56 -5.10 -0.31
C ILE A 37 -16.25 -4.37 -1.44
N LYS A 38 -17.56 -4.56 -1.59
CA LYS A 38 -18.35 -3.92 -2.63
C LYS A 38 -19.33 -2.93 -2.03
N ILE A 39 -19.24 -1.69 -2.50
CA ILE A 39 -20.03 -0.56 -2.04
C ILE A 39 -21.14 -0.30 -3.06
N TYR A 40 -22.39 -0.34 -2.62
CA TYR A 40 -23.57 -0.06 -3.42
C TYR A 40 -24.16 1.30 -3.05
N PHE A 41 -24.27 2.17 -4.07
CA PHE A 41 -24.88 3.49 -3.92
C PHE A 41 -26.41 3.43 -4.08
N PRO A 42 -27.16 4.40 -3.52
CA PRO A 42 -28.60 4.47 -3.72
C PRO A 42 -28.97 4.53 -5.22
N PRO A 43 -30.08 3.92 -5.68
CA PRO A 43 -30.43 3.90 -7.10
C PRO A 43 -30.52 5.28 -7.75
N PHE A 44 -30.98 6.30 -7.01
CA PHE A 44 -31.09 7.67 -7.51
C PHE A 44 -29.73 8.32 -7.82
N SER A 45 -28.62 7.80 -7.26
CA SER A 45 -27.28 8.32 -7.55
C SER A 45 -26.85 8.11 -9.00
N GLY A 46 -27.43 7.12 -9.69
CA GLY A 46 -26.96 6.69 -11.00
C GLY A 46 -25.59 6.00 -11.00
N GLU A 47 -24.94 5.87 -9.84
CA GLU A 47 -23.59 5.35 -9.72
C GLU A 47 -23.54 3.83 -9.72
N LYS A 48 -22.48 3.28 -10.33
CA LYS A 48 -22.23 1.84 -10.29
C LYS A 48 -21.59 1.44 -8.96
N PRO A 49 -21.84 0.22 -8.47
CA PRO A 49 -21.14 -0.27 -7.29
C PRO A 49 -19.62 -0.30 -7.51
N ILE A 50 -18.88 0.08 -6.48
CA ILE A 50 -17.40 0.04 -6.48
C ILE A 50 -16.93 -1.20 -5.74
N SER A 51 -15.85 -1.82 -6.21
CA SER A 51 -15.21 -2.96 -5.54
C SER A 51 -13.80 -2.60 -5.11
N ILE A 52 -13.52 -2.83 -3.82
CA ILE A 52 -12.24 -2.64 -3.16
C ILE A 52 -11.71 -4.04 -2.80
N TYR A 53 -10.42 -4.26 -3.04
CA TYR A 53 -9.75 -5.52 -2.74
C TYR A 53 -8.82 -5.30 -1.56
N HIS A 54 -9.13 -5.94 -0.44
CA HIS A 54 -8.43 -5.74 0.83
C HIS A 54 -7.77 -7.03 1.29
N MET A 55 -6.44 -7.06 1.32
CA MET A 55 -5.72 -8.23 1.81
C MET A 55 -5.84 -8.34 3.34
N LEU A 56 -6.55 -9.36 3.83
CA LEU A 56 -6.64 -9.65 5.26
C LEU A 56 -5.29 -10.15 5.77
N LYS A 57 -4.70 -9.42 6.74
CA LYS A 57 -3.40 -9.75 7.33
C LYS A 57 -3.56 -10.33 8.74
N LEU A 58 -2.94 -11.48 8.97
CA LEU A 58 -2.89 -12.16 10.26
C LEU A 58 -1.51 -12.09 10.90
N TYR A 59 -0.46 -11.87 10.09
CA TYR A 59 0.91 -11.87 10.55
C TYR A 59 1.54 -10.47 10.46
N PRO A 60 2.51 -10.16 11.35
CA PRO A 60 3.32 -8.96 11.22
C PRO A 60 4.07 -8.91 9.89
N PRO A 61 4.39 -7.71 9.38
CA PRO A 61 5.33 -7.57 8.26
C PRO A 61 6.64 -8.32 8.54
N GLU A 62 7.21 -8.97 7.52
CA GLU A 62 8.38 -9.86 7.69
C GLU A 62 9.56 -9.18 8.40
N ASN A 63 9.82 -7.91 8.07
CA ASN A 63 10.88 -7.08 8.66
C ASN A 63 10.65 -6.76 10.16
N LEU A 64 9.43 -6.90 10.66
CA LEU A 64 9.05 -6.64 12.05
C LEU A 64 8.69 -7.92 12.83
N SER A 65 8.57 -9.06 12.14
CA SER A 65 8.13 -10.35 12.70
C SER A 65 8.85 -10.75 14.00
N LYS A 66 10.18 -10.61 14.06
CA LYS A 66 10.99 -10.97 15.23
C LYS A 66 10.77 -10.09 16.46
N ASN A 67 10.40 -8.83 16.24
CA ASN A 67 10.30 -7.81 17.29
C ASN A 67 8.84 -7.36 17.51
N TRP A 68 7.87 -8.10 17.00
CA TRP A 68 6.47 -7.74 17.14
C TRP A 68 6.01 -7.92 18.59
N PRO A 69 5.41 -6.88 19.23
CA PRO A 69 4.97 -6.99 20.61
C PRO A 69 3.92 -8.09 20.78
N LYS A 70 4.10 -8.93 21.79
CA LYS A 70 3.11 -9.99 22.13
C LYS A 70 1.76 -9.34 22.44
N GLY A 71 0.70 -9.82 21.81
CA GLY A 71 -0.67 -9.32 22.00
C GLY A 71 -1.00 -8.04 21.25
N LYS A 72 -0.07 -7.44 20.50
CA LYS A 72 -0.39 -6.32 19.62
C LYS A 72 -1.15 -6.84 18.38
N ALA A 73 -2.36 -6.34 18.18
CA ALA A 73 -3.17 -6.65 17.01
C ALA A 73 -2.49 -6.20 15.71
N ILE A 74 -2.70 -6.97 14.64
CA ILE A 74 -2.31 -6.57 13.29
C ILE A 74 -3.31 -5.53 12.81
N GLN A 75 -2.79 -4.39 12.36
CA GLN A 75 -3.58 -3.34 11.72
C GLN A 75 -3.10 -3.23 10.28
N ASN A 76 -4.00 -3.53 9.35
CA ASN A 76 -3.80 -3.31 7.93
C ASN A 76 -4.87 -2.32 7.47
N LEU A 77 -4.50 -1.05 7.33
CA LEU A 77 -5.44 0.03 7.06
C LEU A 77 -5.10 0.63 5.71
N PHE A 78 -6.14 0.97 4.94
CA PHE A 78 -6.02 1.68 3.68
C PHE A 78 -6.94 2.90 3.71
N TYR A 79 -6.48 3.96 3.07
CA TYR A 79 -7.27 5.15 2.81
C TYR A 79 -7.68 5.13 1.34
N GLU A 80 -8.93 5.47 1.06
CA GLU A 80 -9.47 5.56 -0.29
C GLU A 80 -10.29 6.84 -0.45
N GLU A 81 -10.19 7.43 -1.65
CA GLU A 81 -10.97 8.59 -2.06
C GLU A 81 -11.95 8.19 -3.15
N LEU A 82 -13.25 8.32 -2.86
CA LEU A 82 -14.30 8.09 -3.85
C LEU A 82 -14.66 9.43 -4.49
N ILE A 83 -14.28 9.58 -5.76
CA ILE A 83 -14.49 10.82 -6.53
C ILE A 83 -15.72 10.65 -7.42
N PHE A 84 -16.71 11.53 -7.24
CA PHE A 84 -17.89 11.64 -8.08
C PHE A 84 -17.80 12.94 -8.88
N SER A 85 -17.47 12.86 -10.18
CA SER A 85 -17.17 14.04 -10.99
C SER A 85 -18.41 14.80 -11.48
N ASP A 86 -19.54 14.12 -11.63
CA ASP A 86 -20.81 14.71 -12.06
C ASP A 86 -21.99 13.97 -11.40
N PRO A 87 -22.10 14.02 -10.05
CA PRO A 87 -23.17 13.35 -9.34
C PRO A 87 -24.52 14.00 -9.69
N THR A 88 -25.59 13.19 -9.70
CA THR A 88 -26.96 13.75 -9.77
C THR A 88 -27.18 14.78 -8.65
N GLU A 89 -28.02 15.79 -8.87
CA GLU A 89 -28.30 16.85 -7.90
C GLU A 89 -28.72 16.28 -6.52
N GLU A 90 -29.62 15.30 -6.51
CA GLU A 90 -30.06 14.61 -5.28
C GLU A 90 -28.90 13.91 -4.55
N PHE A 91 -28.01 13.25 -5.29
CA PHE A 91 -26.85 12.57 -4.71
C PHE A 91 -25.80 13.55 -4.21
N TYR A 92 -25.57 14.65 -4.94
CA TYR A 92 -24.70 15.74 -4.49
C TYR A 92 -25.19 16.30 -3.15
N GLU A 93 -26.49 16.61 -3.04
CA GLU A 93 -27.07 17.08 -1.79
C GLU A 93 -26.88 16.08 -0.65
N VAL A 94 -27.07 14.78 -0.89
CA VAL A 94 -26.83 13.76 0.14
C VAL A 94 -25.36 13.71 0.56
N LEU A 95 -24.42 13.79 -0.40
CA LEU A 95 -22.99 13.77 -0.11
C LEU A 95 -22.52 15.02 0.67
N THR A 96 -23.11 16.19 0.42
CA THR A 96 -22.71 17.44 1.07
C THR A 96 -23.51 17.77 2.32
N ASN A 97 -24.77 17.34 2.42
CA ASN A 97 -25.67 17.65 3.54
C ASN A 97 -25.80 16.51 4.55
N GLY A 98 -25.40 15.29 4.17
CA GLY A 98 -25.61 14.05 4.95
C GLY A 98 -24.75 13.89 6.20
N SER A 99 -23.90 14.85 6.55
CA SER A 99 -23.15 14.76 7.79
C SER A 99 -24.06 15.07 8.98
N SER A 100 -24.66 14.02 9.54
CA SER A 100 -25.41 14.05 10.81
C SER A 100 -24.56 14.57 11.98
N THR A 101 -23.24 14.67 11.79
CA THR A 101 -22.31 15.41 12.63
C THR A 101 -21.89 16.68 11.87
N LYS A 102 -22.30 17.86 12.32
CA LYS A 102 -21.95 19.16 11.71
C LYS A 102 -20.43 19.44 11.61
N ASP A 103 -19.61 18.56 12.17
CA ASP A 103 -18.16 18.72 12.34
C ASP A 103 -17.32 17.81 11.42
N VAL A 104 -17.92 16.89 10.65
CA VAL A 104 -17.18 16.02 9.72
C VAL A 104 -17.46 16.45 8.28
N LYS A 105 -16.55 17.26 7.73
CA LYS A 105 -16.53 17.51 6.29
C LYS A 105 -16.05 16.25 5.56
N PRO A 106 -16.49 15.99 4.32
CA PRO A 106 -15.97 14.91 3.47
C PRO A 106 -14.56 15.23 2.95
N GLU A 107 -13.66 15.59 3.86
CA GLU A 107 -12.27 15.97 3.58
C GLU A 107 -11.34 15.14 4.48
N ILE A 108 -10.12 14.88 4.00
CA ILE A 108 -9.08 14.27 4.83
C ILE A 108 -8.86 15.15 6.07
N PRO A 109 -8.85 14.58 7.28
CA PRO A 109 -8.54 15.35 8.49
C PRO A 109 -7.16 16.02 8.40
N LEU A 110 -7.06 17.24 8.94
CA LEU A 110 -5.79 17.97 9.00
C LEU A 110 -4.73 17.23 9.83
N LYS A 111 -5.16 16.55 10.92
CA LYS A 111 -4.28 15.88 11.87
C LYS A 111 -4.70 14.45 12.12
N SER A 112 -3.71 13.60 12.34
CA SER A 112 -3.90 12.19 12.68
C SER A 112 -4.46 12.05 14.10
N THR A 113 -5.35 11.09 14.30
CA THR A 113 -5.87 10.70 15.61
C THR A 113 -5.71 9.20 15.80
N ALA A 114 -5.88 8.71 17.05
CA ALA A 114 -5.78 7.27 17.33
C ALA A 114 -6.79 6.42 16.53
N LEU A 115 -7.92 7.00 16.12
CA LEU A 115 -8.96 6.34 15.32
C LEU A 115 -8.83 6.59 13.82
N VAL A 116 -8.22 7.72 13.43
CA VAL A 116 -8.07 8.12 12.03
C VAL A 116 -6.59 8.40 11.76
N PRO A 117 -5.81 7.38 11.37
CA PRO A 117 -4.38 7.53 11.19
C PRO A 117 -4.03 8.38 9.95
N PHE A 118 -4.90 8.36 8.94
CA PHE A 118 -4.70 9.08 7.68
C PHE A 118 -5.10 10.55 7.82
N SER A 119 -4.17 11.45 7.50
CA SER A 119 -4.34 12.90 7.61
C SER A 119 -3.37 13.62 6.68
N ILE A 120 -3.64 14.90 6.41
CA ILE A 120 -2.75 15.75 5.61
C ILE A 120 -1.37 15.89 6.27
N GLU A 121 -1.33 15.98 7.61
CA GLU A 121 -0.07 15.99 8.36
C GLU A 121 0.71 14.68 8.18
N ALA A 122 0.04 13.53 8.30
CA ALA A 122 0.67 12.22 8.11
C ALA A 122 1.21 12.04 6.69
N GLU A 123 0.48 12.51 5.67
CA GLU A 123 0.93 12.51 4.28
C GLU A 123 2.18 13.39 4.09
N ALA A 124 2.17 14.60 4.65
CA ALA A 124 3.30 15.52 4.56
C ALA A 124 4.57 14.96 5.25
N ASP A 125 4.42 14.26 6.37
CA ASP A 125 5.53 13.65 7.08
C ASP A 125 6.06 12.40 6.36
N GLU A 126 5.19 11.59 5.79
CA GLU A 126 5.58 10.47 4.93
C GLU A 126 6.31 10.96 3.67
N ALA A 127 5.82 12.03 3.02
CA ALA A 127 6.50 12.65 1.88
C ALA A 127 7.93 13.09 2.22
N LYS A 128 8.14 13.75 3.37
CA LYS A 128 9.50 14.12 3.84
C LYS A 128 10.38 12.88 4.09
N SER A 129 9.80 11.81 4.62
CA SER A 129 10.51 10.55 4.86
C SER A 129 10.97 9.92 3.54
N LEU A 130 10.07 9.87 2.55
CA LEU A 130 10.35 9.37 1.21
C LEU A 130 11.41 10.21 0.50
N GLU A 131 11.36 11.53 0.59
CA GLU A 131 12.40 12.41 0.03
C GLU A 131 13.79 12.10 0.58
N LYS A 132 13.91 11.89 1.90
CA LYS A 132 15.18 11.50 2.55
C LYS A 132 15.64 10.13 2.08
N ALA A 133 14.72 9.17 1.94
CA ALA A 133 15.03 7.84 1.43
C ALA A 133 15.52 7.89 -0.04
N ILE A 134 14.87 8.69 -0.89
CA ILE A 134 15.26 8.91 -2.28
C ILE A 134 16.64 9.56 -2.37
N ALA A 135 16.92 10.59 -1.57
CA ALA A 135 18.23 11.24 -1.54
C ALA A 135 19.34 10.23 -1.14
N THR A 136 19.08 9.43 -0.12
CA THR A 136 19.99 8.36 0.32
C THR A 136 20.22 7.32 -0.78
N MET A 137 19.15 6.90 -1.46
CA MET A 137 19.22 5.94 -2.56
C MET A 137 20.04 6.50 -3.73
N LYS A 138 19.82 7.76 -4.11
CA LYS A 138 20.59 8.44 -5.17
C LYS A 138 22.09 8.46 -4.84
N LYS A 139 22.46 8.77 -3.59
CA LYS A 139 23.85 8.73 -3.13
C LYS A 139 24.46 7.32 -3.24
N LYS A 140 23.72 6.29 -2.79
CA LYS A 140 24.17 4.90 -2.95
C LYS A 140 24.34 4.52 -4.41
N ILE A 141 23.43 4.94 -5.30
CA ILE A 141 23.54 4.68 -6.74
C ILE A 141 24.81 5.32 -7.31
N SER A 142 25.15 6.55 -6.94
CA SER A 142 26.40 7.19 -7.42
C SER A 142 27.64 6.46 -6.91
N GLU A 143 27.67 6.08 -5.63
CA GLU A 143 28.78 5.32 -5.04
C GLU A 143 28.98 3.96 -5.74
N TYR A 144 27.89 3.23 -6.00
CA TYR A 144 27.99 1.93 -6.69
C TYR A 144 28.38 2.08 -8.16
N ARG A 145 27.96 3.14 -8.86
CA ARG A 145 28.42 3.41 -10.23
C ARG A 145 29.92 3.67 -10.29
N GLU A 146 30.47 4.40 -9.33
CA GLU A 146 31.91 4.65 -9.25
C GLU A 146 32.69 3.36 -8.97
N LYS A 147 32.22 2.56 -8.00
CA LYS A 147 32.82 1.24 -7.71
C LYS A 147 32.79 0.33 -8.94
N MET A 148 31.68 0.29 -9.68
CA MET A 148 31.56 -0.50 -10.90
C MET A 148 32.59 -0.05 -11.95
N SER A 149 32.70 1.26 -12.20
CA SER A 149 33.68 1.83 -13.12
C SER A 149 35.12 1.48 -12.75
N ASN A 150 35.46 1.51 -11.46
CA ASN A 150 36.80 1.16 -10.98
C ASN A 150 37.09 -0.33 -11.16
N VAL A 151 36.12 -1.20 -10.85
CA VAL A 151 36.24 -2.65 -11.06
C VAL A 151 36.37 -2.98 -12.55
N ASP A 152 35.61 -2.33 -13.43
CA ASP A 152 35.70 -2.53 -14.88
C ASP A 152 37.07 -2.14 -15.43
N LYS A 153 37.65 -1.02 -14.95
CA LYS A 153 39.02 -0.62 -15.29
C LYS A 153 40.05 -1.66 -14.84
N GLN A 154 39.97 -2.13 -13.59
CA GLN A 154 40.87 -3.16 -13.07
C GLN A 154 40.74 -4.47 -13.86
N ASN A 155 39.51 -4.90 -14.17
CA ASN A 155 39.26 -6.06 -15.00
C ASN A 155 39.87 -5.90 -16.41
N SER A 156 39.78 -4.72 -17.01
CA SER A 156 40.41 -4.45 -18.31
C SER A 156 41.94 -4.56 -18.25
N ILE A 157 42.56 -4.01 -17.20
CA ILE A 157 44.02 -4.06 -17.01
C ILE A 157 44.47 -5.52 -16.83
N LEU A 158 43.84 -6.27 -15.93
CA LEU A 158 44.18 -7.66 -15.68
C LEU A 158 43.99 -8.53 -16.93
N LYS A 159 42.96 -8.29 -17.74
CA LYS A 159 42.78 -8.99 -19.01
C LYS A 159 43.91 -8.70 -20.01
N GLN A 160 44.38 -7.45 -20.09
CA GLN A 160 45.53 -7.10 -20.93
C GLN A 160 46.82 -7.77 -20.45
N GLU A 161 47.04 -7.82 -19.13
CA GLU A 161 48.20 -8.46 -18.52
C GLU A 161 48.18 -9.99 -18.73
N ILE A 162 47.01 -10.63 -18.61
CA ILE A 162 46.84 -12.04 -18.96
C ILE A 162 47.20 -12.28 -20.43
N ALA A 163 46.69 -11.46 -21.36
CA ALA A 163 46.96 -11.60 -22.78
C ALA A 163 48.45 -11.42 -23.14
N THR A 164 49.15 -10.47 -22.51
CA THR A 164 50.59 -10.28 -22.73
C THR A 164 51.40 -11.45 -22.17
N LEU A 165 51.05 -11.98 -20.99
CA LEU A 165 51.70 -13.16 -20.42
C LEU A 165 51.48 -14.41 -21.29
N GLU A 166 50.26 -14.61 -21.80
CA GLU A 166 49.95 -15.72 -22.73
C GLU A 166 50.74 -15.62 -24.04
N SER A 167 50.96 -14.41 -24.57
CA SER A 167 51.76 -14.20 -25.78
C SER A 167 53.26 -14.46 -25.59
N ASN A 168 53.77 -14.33 -24.36
CA ASN A 168 55.17 -14.54 -23.99
C ASN A 168 55.48 -15.97 -23.52
N LEU A 169 54.49 -16.87 -23.52
CA LEU A 169 54.72 -18.28 -23.19
C LEU A 169 55.52 -18.96 -24.31
N PRO A 170 56.68 -19.58 -24.01
CA PRO A 170 57.46 -20.28 -25.03
C PRO A 170 56.65 -21.47 -25.57
N SER A 171 56.68 -21.63 -26.89
CA SER A 171 56.04 -22.76 -27.59
C SER A 171 56.50 -24.08 -26.96
N LYS A 172 55.55 -24.86 -26.44
CA LYS A 172 55.80 -26.23 -26.00
C LYS A 172 56.28 -27.03 -27.22
N LYS A 173 57.58 -27.34 -27.26
CA LYS A 173 58.16 -28.40 -28.10
C LYS A 173 57.58 -29.76 -27.74
#